data_AF-A0A7S0B622-F1
#
_entry.id   AF-A0A7S0B622-F1
#
_cell.length_a   1.000
_cell.length_b   1.000
_cell.length_c   1.000
_cell.angle_alpha   90.00
_cell.angle_beta   90.00
_cell.angle_gamma   90.00
#
_symmetry.space_group_name_H-M   'P 1'
#
loop_
_entity.id
_entity.type
_entity.pdbx_description
1 polymer ?
#
loop_
_entity_poly.entity_id
_entity_poly.type
_entity_poly.pdbx_seq_one_letter_code
_entity_poly.pdbx_strand_id
1 'polypeptide(L)'
;MEINLLTRNGISEDSILSIRAGAIKRQAPISSGRPFRFPKLTMEDNPLRVAILQQIGTAYLVLKPNDDQYQVQFDTGATCEVEVKRSAGGEEEDTKPLEPDKKDTAASATEAKEYLEKHQVLQFVQAVLQTVIKEKPKNPYEYMARHFTSGYSSGDARSKKKEVPAKEELQAPAAQEAPQQKVPAKEEPQAPAAQEAPQQKVPA
;
A
#
# COMPACT_ATOMS: atom_id res chain seq x y z
N MET A 1 3.36 12.16 -18.87
CA MET A 1 4.83 11.99 -18.91
C MET A 1 5.17 10.59 -18.41
N GLU A 2 6.22 9.97 -18.95
CA GLU A 2 6.67 8.62 -18.55
C GLU A 2 8.13 8.65 -18.10
N ILE A 3 8.45 7.89 -17.06
CA ILE A 3 9.82 7.71 -16.58
C ILE A 3 10.18 6.23 -16.72
N ASN A 4 11.30 5.94 -17.39
CA ASN A 4 11.76 4.60 -17.69
C ASN A 4 13.06 4.30 -16.94
N LEU A 5 13.17 3.12 -16.36
CA LEU A 5 14.43 2.62 -15.84
C LEU A 5 15.24 2.03 -17.00
N LEU A 6 16.36 2.67 -17.36
CA LEU A 6 17.20 2.24 -18.48
C LEU A 6 18.26 1.23 -18.04
N THR A 7 19.00 1.54 -16.98
CA THR A 7 20.08 0.72 -16.46
C THR A 7 20.04 0.68 -14.94
N ARG A 8 20.60 -0.38 -14.36
CA ARG A 8 20.77 -0.55 -12.91
C ARG A 8 22.15 -1.11 -12.65
N ASN A 9 22.84 -0.57 -11.66
CA ASN A 9 24.12 -1.09 -11.18
C ASN A 9 24.09 -1.10 -9.65
N GLY A 10 24.51 -2.20 -9.04
CA GLY A 10 24.51 -2.37 -7.59
C GLY A 10 23.12 -2.41 -6.93
N ILE A 11 22.05 -2.67 -7.70
CA ILE A 11 20.68 -2.78 -7.18
C ILE A 11 20.19 -4.22 -7.34
N SER A 12 19.66 -4.79 -6.26
CA SER A 12 19.13 -6.16 -6.25
C SER A 12 17.89 -6.31 -7.15
N GLU A 13 17.62 -7.53 -7.61
CA GLU A 13 16.49 -7.79 -8.52
C GLU A 13 15.12 -7.72 -7.86
N ASP A 14 15.06 -7.97 -6.56
CA ASP A 14 13.88 -7.92 -5.70
C ASP A 14 13.63 -6.52 -5.12
N SER A 15 14.45 -5.54 -5.49
CA SER A 15 14.24 -4.15 -5.10
C SER A 15 13.04 -3.53 -5.85
N ILE A 16 12.36 -2.61 -5.17
CA ILE A 16 11.25 -1.81 -5.69
C ILE A 16 11.75 -0.39 -5.94
N LEU A 17 11.55 0.11 -7.15
CA LEU A 17 11.80 1.50 -7.50
C LEU A 17 10.56 2.34 -7.16
N SER A 18 10.74 3.38 -6.36
CA SER A 18 9.71 4.35 -6.02
C SER A 18 10.09 5.73 -6.51
N ILE A 19 9.19 6.37 -7.25
CA ILE A 19 9.35 7.72 -7.79
C ILE A 19 8.19 8.58 -7.29
N ARG A 20 8.51 9.72 -6.68
CA ARG A 20 7.54 10.73 -6.24
C ARG A 20 7.76 12.04 -6.97
N ALA A 21 6.68 12.58 -7.52
CA ALA A 21 6.56 13.89 -8.16
C ALA A 21 5.46 14.67 -7.45
N GLY A 22 5.83 15.72 -6.69
CA GLY A 22 4.88 16.43 -5.82
C GLY A 22 4.08 15.48 -4.90
N ALA A 23 2.76 15.47 -5.09
CA ALA A 23 1.83 14.61 -4.35
C ALA A 23 1.73 13.17 -4.89
N ILE A 24 2.17 12.91 -6.13
CA ILE A 24 1.98 11.62 -6.80
C ILE A 24 3.19 10.73 -6.55
N LYS A 25 2.96 9.53 -5.99
CA LYS A 25 3.96 8.47 -5.87
C LYS A 25 3.60 7.30 -6.79
N ARG A 26 4.61 6.76 -7.47
CA ARG A 26 4.54 5.52 -8.26
C ARG A 26 5.62 4.58 -7.75
N GLN A 27 5.32 3.28 -7.67
CA GLN A 27 6.27 2.27 -7.22
C GLN A 27 6.03 0.95 -7.95
N ALA A 28 7.10 0.26 -8.33
CA ALA A 28 7.03 -1.05 -8.98
C ALA A 28 8.34 -1.81 -8.77
N PRO A 29 8.32 -3.17 -8.81
CA PRO A 29 9.54 -3.96 -8.86
C PRO A 29 10.44 -3.51 -10.00
N ILE A 30 11.75 -3.46 -9.74
CA ILE A 30 12.74 -3.06 -10.75
C ILE A 30 12.78 -4.04 -11.93
N SER A 31 12.48 -5.31 -11.66
CA SER A 31 12.33 -6.36 -12.67
C SER A 31 11.09 -6.22 -13.56
N SER A 32 10.15 -5.31 -13.25
CA SER A 32 8.91 -5.19 -14.02
C SER A 32 9.11 -4.66 -15.43
N GLY A 33 10.17 -3.86 -15.67
CA GLY A 33 10.44 -3.20 -16.95
C GLY A 33 9.35 -2.20 -17.39
N ARG A 34 8.37 -1.91 -16.53
CA ARG A 34 7.21 -1.07 -16.89
C ARG A 34 7.53 0.42 -16.71
N PRO A 35 7.09 1.29 -17.65
CA PRO A 35 7.19 2.74 -17.50
C PRO A 35 6.39 3.26 -16.29
N PHE A 36 6.96 4.23 -15.58
CA PHE A 36 6.28 4.95 -14.52
C PHE A 36 5.51 6.14 -15.12
N ARG A 37 4.19 5.99 -15.22
CA ARG A 37 3.31 7.01 -15.82
C ARG A 37 2.81 8.04 -14.80
N PHE A 38 3.03 9.31 -15.12
CA PHE A 38 2.55 10.46 -14.36
C PHE A 38 1.60 11.30 -15.23
N PRO A 39 0.36 11.58 -14.75
CA PRO A 39 -0.66 12.27 -15.54
C PRO A 39 -0.23 13.67 -16.00
N LYS A 40 0.33 14.48 -15.09
CA LYS A 40 0.81 15.84 -15.34
C LYS A 40 2.03 16.03 -14.44
N LEU A 41 3.17 16.27 -15.05
CA LEU A 41 4.43 16.48 -14.35
C LEU A 41 4.96 17.81 -14.88
N THR A 42 4.92 18.83 -14.03
CA THR A 42 5.23 20.21 -14.37
C THR A 42 6.54 20.63 -13.70
N MET A 43 7.04 21.83 -13.99
CA MET A 43 8.26 22.33 -13.34
C MET A 43 8.09 22.52 -11.83
N GLU A 44 6.85 22.72 -11.36
CA GLU A 44 6.50 22.85 -9.94
C GLU A 44 6.63 21.52 -9.17
N ASP A 45 6.60 20.38 -9.88
CA ASP A 45 6.74 19.05 -9.28
C ASP A 45 8.21 18.64 -9.05
N ASN A 46 9.18 19.52 -9.38
CA ASN A 46 10.59 19.29 -9.15
C ASN A 46 11.00 19.66 -7.71
N PRO A 47 11.99 18.95 -7.13
CA PRO A 47 12.68 17.77 -7.68
C PRO A 47 11.87 16.48 -7.53
N LEU A 48 12.11 15.53 -8.43
CA LEU A 48 11.61 14.17 -8.27
C LEU A 48 12.39 13.42 -7.18
N ARG A 49 11.68 12.83 -6.22
CA ARG A 49 12.30 11.94 -5.24
C ARG A 49 12.29 10.51 -5.77
N VAL A 50 13.48 9.96 -6.02
CA VAL A 50 13.67 8.56 -6.42
C VAL A 50 14.23 7.78 -5.23
N ALA A 51 13.63 6.64 -4.91
CA ALA A 51 14.03 5.78 -3.81
C ALA A 51 14.06 4.31 -4.27
N ILE A 52 15.04 3.56 -3.75
CA ILE A 52 15.12 2.11 -3.88
C ILE A 52 14.68 1.51 -2.54
N LEU A 53 13.70 0.62 -2.59
CA LEU A 53 13.20 -0.09 -1.42
C LEU A 53 13.57 -1.56 -1.57
N GLN A 54 14.02 -2.16 -0.48
CA GLN A 54 14.36 -3.58 -0.45
C GLN A 54 13.17 -4.39 0.06
N GLN A 55 12.84 -5.49 -0.62
CA GLN A 55 11.92 -6.47 -0.06
C GLN A 55 12.64 -7.25 1.04
N ILE A 56 12.14 -7.17 2.27
CA ILE A 56 12.73 -7.81 3.45
C ILE A 56 11.97 -9.05 3.93
N GLY A 57 10.89 -9.43 3.24
CA GLY A 57 10.08 -10.58 3.59
C GLY A 57 8.85 -10.73 2.70
N THR A 58 8.35 -11.96 2.59
CA THR A 58 7.06 -12.30 1.98
C THR A 58 6.36 -13.32 2.86
N ALA A 59 5.04 -13.23 2.95
CA ALA A 59 4.24 -14.18 3.69
C ALA A 59 2.86 -14.31 3.05
N TYR A 60 2.27 -15.50 3.15
CA TYR A 60 0.89 -15.73 2.76
C TYR A 60 -0.05 -15.48 3.93
N LEU A 61 -1.16 -14.80 3.65
CA LEU A 61 -2.25 -14.60 4.60
C LEU A 61 -3.48 -15.37 4.10
N VAL A 62 -4.04 -16.24 4.94
CA VAL A 62 -5.28 -16.95 4.65
C VAL A 62 -6.42 -16.33 5.45
N LEU A 63 -7.46 -15.88 4.75
CA LEU A 63 -8.60 -15.20 5.36
C LEU A 63 -9.62 -16.21 5.89
N LYS A 64 -10.11 -15.97 7.10
CA LYS A 64 -11.24 -16.70 7.68
C LYS A 64 -12.53 -15.89 7.56
N PRO A 65 -13.69 -16.55 7.41
CA PRO A 65 -14.97 -15.87 7.60
C PRO A 65 -14.99 -15.18 8.96
N ASN A 66 -15.56 -13.98 9.02
CA ASN A 66 -15.79 -13.21 10.26
C ASN A 66 -14.56 -12.70 11.03
N ASP A 67 -13.32 -13.07 10.66
CA ASP A 67 -12.12 -12.40 11.18
C ASP A 67 -11.74 -11.23 10.26
N ASP A 68 -11.47 -10.07 10.87
CA ASP A 68 -11.02 -8.84 10.21
C ASP A 68 -9.58 -8.46 10.59
N GLN A 69 -8.95 -9.13 11.56
CA GLN A 69 -7.61 -8.78 12.06
C GLN A 69 -6.70 -10.01 12.10
N TYR A 70 -5.50 -9.87 11.54
CA TYR A 70 -4.54 -10.96 11.37
C TYR A 70 -3.12 -10.53 11.71
N GLN A 71 -2.34 -11.43 12.31
CA GLN A 71 -0.91 -11.23 12.49
C GLN A 71 -0.12 -11.98 11.41
N VAL A 72 0.61 -11.24 10.59
CA VAL A 72 1.55 -11.79 9.61
C VAL A 72 2.93 -11.86 10.26
N GLN A 73 3.63 -12.97 10.06
CA GLN A 73 5.02 -13.12 10.49
C GLN A 73 5.81 -13.57 9.28
N PHE A 74 6.99 -13.00 9.13
CA PHE A 74 7.91 -13.23 8.04
C PHE A 74 9.01 -14.21 8.48
N ASP A 75 9.67 -14.83 7.52
CA ASP A 75 10.85 -15.66 7.72
C ASP A 75 12.00 -14.95 8.45
N THR A 76 12.10 -13.63 8.29
CA THR A 76 13.05 -12.78 9.00
C THR A 76 12.77 -12.59 10.49
N GLY A 77 11.65 -13.14 11.00
CA GLY A 77 11.19 -12.94 12.38
C GLY A 77 10.45 -11.62 12.60
N ALA A 78 10.34 -10.77 11.57
CA ALA A 78 9.49 -9.59 11.62
C ALA A 78 8.01 -9.97 11.66
N THR A 79 7.18 -9.13 12.28
CA THR A 79 5.73 -9.35 12.38
C THR A 79 4.96 -8.06 12.11
N CYS A 80 3.77 -8.15 11.52
CA CYS A 80 2.84 -7.02 11.42
C CYS A 80 1.40 -7.47 11.59
N GLU A 81 0.53 -6.56 12.03
CA GLU A 81 -0.91 -6.79 12.03
C GLU A 81 -1.58 -6.10 10.84
N VAL A 82 -2.56 -6.78 10.24
CA VAL A 82 -3.34 -6.28 9.11
C VAL A 82 -4.82 -6.41 9.39
N GLU A 83 -5.55 -5.33 9.07
CA GLU A 83 -7.01 -5.29 9.08
C GLU A 83 -7.54 -5.54 7.66
N VAL A 84 -8.52 -6.44 7.52
CA VAL A 84 -9.16 -6.80 6.26
C VAL A 84 -10.62 -6.35 6.29
N LYS A 85 -10.93 -5.31 5.52
CA LYS A 85 -12.31 -4.84 5.31
C LYS A 85 -12.86 -5.44 4.02
N ARG A 86 -13.95 -6.20 4.14
CA ARG A 86 -14.69 -6.74 3.00
C ARG A 86 -15.55 -5.64 2.39
N SER A 87 -15.39 -5.37 1.10
CA SER A 87 -16.33 -4.51 0.36
C SER A 87 -17.63 -5.28 0.15
N ALA A 88 -18.77 -4.66 0.46
CA ALA A 88 -20.12 -5.25 0.43
C ALA A 88 -20.65 -5.64 -0.98
N GLY A 89 -19.78 -5.92 -1.95
CA GLY A 89 -20.12 -6.24 -3.33
C GLY A 89 -20.14 -7.74 -3.67
N GLY A 90 -20.17 -8.61 -2.65
CA GLY A 90 -20.41 -10.03 -2.82
C GLY A 90 -21.75 -10.35 -2.17
N GLU A 91 -22.81 -10.43 -2.98
CA GLU A 91 -24.12 -10.89 -2.56
C GLU A 91 -23.98 -12.30 -1.98
N GLU A 92 -24.19 -12.44 -0.67
CA GLU A 92 -24.52 -13.72 -0.06
C GLU A 92 -25.96 -14.02 -0.49
N GLU A 93 -26.13 -14.96 -1.43
CA GLU A 93 -27.44 -15.53 -1.73
C GLU A 93 -27.98 -16.22 -0.47
N ASP A 94 -28.96 -15.55 0.14
CA ASP A 94 -29.84 -16.06 1.17
C ASP A 94 -30.60 -17.28 0.62
N THR A 95 -30.08 -18.46 0.87
CA THR A 95 -30.74 -19.73 0.54
C THR A 95 -31.69 -20.10 1.68
N LYS A 96 -32.98 -19.85 1.44
CA LYS A 96 -34.07 -20.29 2.32
C LYS A 96 -34.12 -21.82 2.46
N PRO A 97 -34.58 -22.35 3.62
CA PRO A 97 -34.59 -23.79 3.87
C PRO A 97 -35.75 -24.49 3.17
N LEU A 98 -35.48 -25.66 2.59
CA LEU A 98 -36.48 -26.62 2.14
C LEU A 98 -36.21 -27.98 2.79
N GLU A 99 -37.20 -28.47 3.53
CA GLU A 99 -37.35 -29.87 3.96
C GLU A 99 -38.75 -30.37 3.47
N PRO A 100 -39.07 -31.68 3.46
CA PRO A 100 -38.28 -32.88 3.84
C PRO A 100 -38.36 -34.05 2.81
N ASP A 101 -37.54 -35.11 2.99
CA ASP A 101 -37.94 -36.54 3.19
C ASP A 101 -36.86 -37.59 2.76
N LYS A 102 -36.45 -38.39 3.75
CA LYS A 102 -36.03 -39.83 3.76
C LYS A 102 -34.81 -40.38 2.96
N LYS A 103 -33.86 -40.86 3.79
CA LYS A 103 -33.14 -42.16 3.82
C LYS A 103 -31.74 -42.32 3.20
N ASP A 104 -30.80 -42.47 4.15
CA ASP A 104 -29.72 -43.45 4.30
C ASP A 104 -28.47 -43.34 3.41
N THR A 105 -27.37 -42.97 4.07
CA THR A 105 -25.95 -42.83 3.63
C THR A 105 -25.60 -41.70 2.67
N ALA A 106 -26.37 -41.45 1.60
CA ALA A 106 -26.09 -40.33 0.68
C ALA A 106 -26.47 -38.95 1.27
N ALA A 107 -27.51 -38.90 2.11
CA ALA A 107 -27.96 -37.67 2.77
C ALA A 107 -26.91 -37.09 3.72
N SER A 108 -26.19 -37.94 4.47
CA SER A 108 -25.18 -37.48 5.42
C SER A 108 -23.95 -36.85 4.75
N ALA A 109 -23.59 -37.33 3.56
CA ALA A 109 -22.48 -36.78 2.79
C ALA A 109 -22.85 -35.43 2.18
N THR A 110 -24.09 -35.26 1.73
CA THR A 110 -24.63 -33.99 1.26
C THR A 110 -24.72 -32.96 2.38
N GLU A 111 -25.26 -33.33 3.54
CA GLU A 111 -25.36 -32.46 4.72
C GLU A 111 -23.97 -32.03 5.23
N ALA A 112 -23.01 -32.96 5.31
CA ALA A 112 -21.63 -32.63 5.69
C ALA A 112 -20.97 -31.67 4.70
N LYS A 113 -21.21 -31.87 3.39
CA LYS A 113 -20.70 -30.98 2.34
C LYS A 113 -21.31 -29.57 2.47
N GLU A 114 -22.63 -29.48 2.63
CA GLU A 114 -23.33 -28.22 2.80
C GLU A 114 -22.85 -27.46 4.03
N TYR A 115 -22.63 -28.16 5.16
CA TYR A 115 -22.04 -27.55 6.36
C TYR A 115 -20.66 -26.95 6.07
N LEU A 116 -19.79 -27.73 5.42
CA LEU A 116 -18.44 -27.27 5.12
C LEU A 116 -18.40 -26.09 4.14
N GLU A 117 -19.31 -26.07 3.16
CA GLU A 117 -19.45 -24.97 2.19
C GLU A 117 -20.04 -23.72 2.84
N LYS A 118 -21.13 -23.87 3.59
CA LYS A 118 -21.81 -22.77 4.32
C LYS A 118 -20.87 -22.07 5.29
N HIS A 119 -20.03 -22.83 5.99
CA HIS A 119 -19.05 -22.30 6.94
C HIS A 119 -17.70 -21.95 6.29
N GLN A 120 -17.59 -22.04 4.96
CA GLN A 120 -16.38 -21.79 4.17
C GLN A 120 -15.13 -22.57 4.63
N VAL A 121 -15.33 -23.70 5.30
CA VAL A 121 -14.26 -24.52 5.87
C VAL A 121 -13.42 -25.14 4.77
N LEU A 122 -14.05 -25.61 3.69
CA LEU A 122 -13.34 -26.22 2.56
C LEU A 122 -12.40 -25.22 1.87
N GLN A 123 -12.90 -24.03 1.56
CA GLN A 123 -12.13 -22.97 0.90
C GLN A 123 -10.95 -22.54 1.78
N PHE A 124 -11.18 -22.39 3.08
CA PHE A 124 -10.14 -22.04 4.04
C PHE A 124 -9.06 -23.14 4.11
N VAL A 125 -9.44 -24.39 4.34
CA VAL A 125 -8.49 -25.51 4.46
C VAL A 125 -7.70 -25.71 3.17
N GLN A 126 -8.35 -25.59 2.00
CA GLN A 126 -7.67 -25.65 0.71
C GLN A 126 -6.63 -24.54 0.56
N ALA A 127 -6.97 -23.30 0.94
CA ALA A 127 -6.02 -22.19 0.90
C ALA A 127 -4.83 -22.43 1.86
N VAL A 128 -5.07 -22.92 3.07
CA VAL A 128 -4.01 -23.30 4.01
C VAL A 128 -3.10 -24.38 3.38
N LEU A 129 -3.66 -25.44 2.80
CA LEU A 129 -2.88 -26.49 2.14
C LEU A 129 -2.05 -25.93 0.97
N GLN A 130 -2.60 -25.01 0.18
CA GLN A 130 -1.85 -24.34 -0.89
C GLN A 130 -0.64 -23.58 -0.34
N THR A 131 -0.76 -22.92 0.82
CA THR A 131 0.39 -22.24 1.44
C THR A 131 1.46 -23.23 1.90
N VAL A 132 1.08 -24.37 2.49
CA VAL A 132 2.02 -25.42 2.91
C VAL A 132 2.78 -26.00 1.71
N ILE A 133 2.09 -26.23 0.59
CA ILE A 133 2.71 -26.76 -0.63
C ILE A 133 3.74 -25.78 -1.22
N LYS A 134 3.45 -24.48 -1.17
CA LYS A 134 4.33 -23.42 -1.69
C LYS A 134 5.54 -23.19 -0.80
N GLU A 135 5.31 -23.04 0.51
CA GLU A 135 6.35 -22.65 1.48
C GLU A 135 7.18 -23.84 1.97
N LYS A 136 6.63 -25.06 1.94
CA LYS A 136 7.27 -26.29 2.44
C LYS A 136 7.95 -26.10 3.82
N PRO A 137 7.19 -25.66 4.84
CA PRO A 137 7.75 -25.40 6.16
C PRO A 137 8.27 -26.69 6.82
N LYS A 138 9.28 -26.55 7.69
CA LYS A 138 9.86 -27.68 8.45
C LYS A 138 8.83 -28.37 9.35
N ASN A 139 7.95 -27.59 9.98
CA ASN A 139 6.87 -28.06 10.86
C ASN A 139 5.50 -27.71 10.24
N PRO A 140 4.95 -28.53 9.32
CA PRO A 140 3.75 -28.18 8.56
C PRO A 140 2.50 -28.02 9.44
N TYR A 141 2.32 -28.85 10.47
CA TYR A 141 1.15 -28.77 11.35
C TYR A 141 1.14 -27.53 12.23
N GLU A 142 2.32 -27.11 12.72
CA GLU A 142 2.47 -25.86 13.48
C GLU A 142 2.18 -24.65 12.60
N TYR A 143 2.72 -24.66 11.37
CA TYR A 143 2.45 -23.63 10.37
C TYR A 143 0.95 -23.53 10.02
N MET A 144 0.26 -24.67 9.86
CA MET A 144 -1.18 -24.70 9.64
C MET A 144 -1.95 -24.15 10.84
N ALA A 145 -1.66 -24.63 12.05
CA ALA A 145 -2.34 -24.22 13.29
C ALA A 145 -2.33 -22.69 13.45
N ARG A 146 -1.22 -22.06 13.07
CA ARG A 146 -1.10 -20.60 13.09
C ARG A 146 -2.10 -19.89 12.17
N HIS A 147 -2.43 -20.43 10.99
CA HIS A 147 -3.50 -19.86 10.15
C HIS A 147 -4.88 -20.01 10.82
N PHE A 148 -5.13 -21.11 11.55
CA PHE A 148 -6.38 -21.29 12.30
C PHE A 148 -6.53 -20.29 13.45
N THR A 149 -5.43 -19.81 14.02
CA THR A 149 -5.41 -18.76 15.05
C THR A 149 -5.27 -17.34 14.50
N SER A 150 -5.54 -17.11 13.20
CA SER A 150 -5.40 -15.80 12.52
C SER A 150 -3.97 -15.24 12.56
N GLY A 151 -2.99 -16.13 12.69
CA GLY A 151 -1.57 -15.79 12.73
C GLY A 151 -0.99 -15.61 14.13
N TYR A 152 -1.83 -15.61 15.17
CA TYR A 152 -1.43 -15.36 16.55
C TYR A 152 -0.96 -16.64 17.26
N SER A 153 0.04 -16.50 18.12
CA SER A 153 0.55 -17.55 18.99
C SER A 153 -0.11 -17.49 20.37
N SER A 154 0.06 -18.55 21.17
CA SER A 154 -0.42 -18.58 22.57
C SER A 154 0.33 -17.52 23.38
N GLY A 155 -0.33 -16.38 23.64
CA GLY A 155 0.24 -15.25 24.38
C GLY A 155 0.25 -13.92 23.62
N ASP A 156 -0.01 -13.93 22.31
CA ASP A 156 -0.11 -12.69 21.55
C ASP A 156 -1.44 -11.99 21.85
N ALA A 157 -1.36 -10.73 22.27
CA ALA A 157 -2.53 -9.87 22.44
C ALA A 157 -2.86 -9.17 21.11
N ARG A 158 -4.11 -9.29 20.63
CA ARG A 158 -4.58 -8.51 19.48
C ARG A 158 -4.50 -7.02 19.81
N SER A 159 -3.91 -6.23 18.92
CA SER A 159 -3.90 -4.77 19.11
C SER A 159 -5.33 -4.25 19.15
N LYS A 160 -5.66 -3.44 20.17
CA LYS A 160 -6.97 -2.77 20.22
C LYS A 160 -7.09 -1.86 19.01
N LYS A 161 -8.15 -2.05 18.22
CA LYS A 161 -8.49 -1.21 17.08
C LYS A 161 -8.54 0.23 17.56
N LYS A 162 -7.52 1.03 17.22
CA LYS A 162 -7.59 2.48 17.43
C LYS A 162 -8.71 2.95 16.51
N GLU A 163 -9.85 3.31 17.09
CA GLU A 163 -10.82 4.16 16.41
C GLU A 163 -10.04 5.42 16.02
N VAL A 164 -9.66 5.49 14.74
CA VAL A 164 -9.17 6.73 14.16
C VAL A 164 -10.38 7.65 14.21
N PRO A 165 -10.34 8.79 14.94
CA PRO A 165 -11.42 9.75 14.89
C PRO A 165 -11.63 10.10 13.43
N ALA A 166 -12.84 9.84 12.94
CA ALA A 166 -13.24 10.24 11.61
C ALA A 166 -13.10 11.76 11.51
N LYS A 167 -12.10 12.22 10.73
CA LYS A 167 -11.97 13.56 10.17
C LYS A 167 -12.54 14.68 11.05
N GLU A 168 -11.70 15.22 11.92
CA GLU A 168 -11.63 16.66 12.03
C GLU A 168 -11.22 17.16 10.63
N GLU A 169 -12.14 17.87 9.97
CA GLU A 169 -11.90 18.52 8.69
C GLU A 169 -10.56 19.27 8.75
N LEU A 170 -9.69 19.01 7.76
CA LEU A 170 -8.70 20.01 7.39
C LEU A 170 -9.48 21.27 6.99
N GLN A 171 -9.69 22.16 7.95
CA GLN A 171 -9.93 23.56 7.66
C GLN A 171 -8.69 24.02 6.89
N ALA A 172 -8.89 24.24 5.59
CA ALA A 172 -7.98 25.05 4.81
C ALA A 172 -7.73 26.35 5.60
N PRO A 173 -6.48 26.80 5.78
CA PRO A 173 -6.25 28.14 6.31
C PRO A 173 -6.92 29.12 5.34
N ALA A 174 -8.00 29.72 5.82
CA ALA A 174 -8.69 30.80 5.17
C ALA A 174 -7.67 31.87 4.81
N ALA A 175 -7.78 32.36 3.58
CA ALA A 175 -7.08 33.53 3.08
C ALA A 175 -7.13 34.65 4.13
N GLN A 176 -5.97 34.97 4.69
CA GLN A 176 -5.81 36.23 5.39
C GLN A 176 -5.78 37.33 4.34
N GLU A 177 -6.84 38.13 4.36
CA GLU A 177 -6.95 39.40 3.66
C GLU A 177 -5.69 40.24 3.87
N ALA A 178 -5.13 40.70 2.75
CA ALA A 178 -4.13 41.74 2.72
C ALA A 178 -4.72 43.05 3.27
N PRO A 179 -4.07 43.73 4.22
CA PRO A 179 -4.36 45.14 4.47
C PRO A 179 -3.74 45.98 3.35
N GLN A 180 -4.59 46.60 2.54
CA GLN A 180 -4.18 47.65 1.61
C GLN A 180 -3.72 48.91 2.35
N GLN A 181 -2.65 49.49 1.79
CA GLN A 181 -2.30 50.92 1.70
C GLN A 181 -1.84 51.68 2.96
N LYS A 182 -0.60 52.20 2.84
CA LYS A 182 -0.38 53.64 2.66
C LYS A 182 0.91 53.91 1.87
N VAL A 183 0.73 54.46 0.67
CA VAL A 183 1.73 55.29 -0.02
C VAL A 183 1.96 56.58 0.79
N PRO A 184 3.19 57.12 0.75
CA PRO A 184 3.32 58.50 0.34
C PRO A 184 4.28 58.67 -0.84
N ALA A 185 3.89 59.62 -1.67
CA ALA A 185 4.49 60.02 -2.93
C ALA A 185 5.71 60.95 -2.79
N LYS A 186 6.33 61.23 -3.94
CA LYS A 186 7.50 62.08 -4.29
C LYS A 186 8.86 61.39 -4.10
N GLU A 187 9.74 61.33 -5.09
CA GLU A 187 10.06 62.33 -6.11
C GLU A 187 10.70 61.67 -7.35
N GLU A 188 10.32 62.12 -8.55
CA GLU A 188 10.96 61.87 -9.85
C GLU A 188 11.74 63.15 -10.23
N PRO A 189 12.53 63.22 -11.31
CA PRO A 189 13.64 62.38 -11.80
C PRO A 189 14.94 63.22 -11.91
N GLN A 190 16.11 62.57 -12.07
CA GLN A 190 17.23 63.15 -12.85
C GLN A 190 18.27 62.10 -13.26
N ALA A 191 18.29 61.78 -14.56
CA ALA A 191 19.50 61.51 -15.33
C ALA A 191 20.04 62.88 -15.83
N PRO A 192 21.29 63.07 -16.34
CA PRO A 192 22.10 62.07 -17.06
C PRO A 192 23.65 62.20 -16.93
N ALA A 193 24.33 61.35 -17.71
CA ALA A 193 25.57 61.62 -18.46
C ALA A 193 26.94 61.12 -17.94
N ALA A 194 27.48 60.17 -18.72
CA ALA A 194 28.78 60.24 -19.44
C ALA A 194 30.11 59.85 -18.76
N GLN A 195 30.96 59.25 -19.62
CA GLN A 195 32.43 59.09 -19.57
C GLN A 195 32.98 58.01 -18.62
N GLU A 196 34.01 57.21 -18.92
CA GLU A 196 34.93 57.11 -20.07
C GLU A 196 35.65 55.74 -20.02
N ALA A 197 36.26 55.33 -21.13
CA ALA A 197 37.20 54.20 -21.22
C ALA A 197 38.48 54.45 -20.37
N PRO A 198 39.35 53.43 -20.21
CA PRO A 198 40.47 53.39 -21.16
C PRO A 198 40.90 51.98 -21.59
N GLN A 199 41.41 51.94 -22.82
CA GLN A 199 42.26 50.87 -23.35
C GLN A 199 43.63 50.89 -22.64
N GLN A 200 44.29 49.72 -22.66
CA GLN A 200 45.53 49.45 -23.42
C GLN A 200 46.70 48.83 -22.64
N LYS A 201 47.35 47.90 -23.37
CA LYS A 201 48.78 47.51 -23.38
C LYS A 201 49.24 46.28 -22.58
N VAL A 202 49.29 45.16 -23.31
CA VAL A 202 50.47 44.25 -23.46
C VAL A 202 51.76 45.06 -23.62
N PRO A 203 52.94 44.61 -23.16
CA PRO A 203 53.72 43.51 -23.79
C PRO A 203 54.48 42.66 -22.71
N ALA A 204 55.33 41.66 -22.96
CA ALA A 204 56.02 41.10 -24.11
C ALA A 204 56.23 39.59 -23.84
#